data_AF-A0A485NU98-F1
#
_entry.id   AF-A0A485NU98-F1
#
_cell.length_a   1.000
_cell.length_b   1.000
_cell.length_c   1.000
_cell.angle_alpha   90.00
_cell.angle_beta   90.00
_cell.angle_gamma   90.00
#
_symmetry.space_group_name_H-M   'P 1'
#
loop_
_entity.id
_entity.type
_entity.pdbx_description
1 polymer ?
#
loop_
_entity_poly.entity_id
_entity_poly.type
_entity_poly.pdbx_seq_one_letter_code
_entity_poly.pdbx_strand_id
1 'polypeptide(L)'
;MQALFFAVKAGDVAGVRLLLENGARTDIQLPAELGALTPLHIAAALPGEEGVRITELLLHTVTDVDARVADEDDVYKPSKLDLLPSSLKLNNEAGPAGIYHSRPTCVPDEGGRTALHVACEREDSYKCARDIVRLLLSHRANPNVLWSGHSPLSLSIASGNDLIVKELLSHGADPNLLLTRGLGNALCVACDLTYEHQRSMDSKLALIDRLVDHGADILTPVTLTQGDKVAVGTAVDYGYFRFYQDRKIAHSPFYALTPVDREVLLARKQILEHMGFQLRRAVFAKESQWDPKVLYLSKRAQLTPYRRLKQKSTGLSKELHLEEQEPIPFFKFCYQCGRSVGVRLVPCTRCYGILTCSKACRTRAWGDSHKRDCGSLLAIARKTHPAGRTPNFQKTSKHLGKEASRKPEAPKPPRRLKGFFYSTYSHE
;
A
#
# COMPACT_ATOMS: atom_id res chain seq x y z
N MET A 1 2.70 -8.37 47.08
CA MET A 1 3.08 -9.80 47.17
C MET A 1 3.16 -10.33 45.74
N GLN A 2 4.33 -10.79 45.28
CA GLN A 2 4.57 -11.17 43.87
C GLN A 2 4.00 -12.55 43.49
N ALA A 3 3.25 -13.20 44.38
CA ALA A 3 2.72 -14.55 44.17
C ALA A 3 1.86 -14.69 42.90
N LEU A 4 1.05 -13.67 42.58
CA LEU A 4 0.23 -13.66 41.37
C LEU A 4 1.09 -13.70 40.10
N PHE A 5 2.21 -12.98 40.06
CA PHE A 5 3.12 -13.01 38.91
C PHE A 5 3.70 -14.41 38.67
N PHE A 6 4.08 -15.12 39.73
CA PHE A 6 4.61 -16.48 39.61
C PHE A 6 3.54 -17.46 39.14
N ALA A 7 2.32 -17.38 39.67
CA ALA A 7 1.20 -18.23 39.25
C ALA A 7 0.84 -18.00 37.77
N VAL A 8 0.76 -16.73 37.34
CA VAL A 8 0.54 -16.37 35.93
C VAL A 8 1.68 -16.89 35.06
N LYS A 9 2.94 -16.60 35.41
CA LYS A 9 4.10 -17.05 34.64
C LYS A 9 4.20 -18.58 34.53
N ALA A 10 3.74 -19.30 35.55
CA ALA A 10 3.68 -20.76 35.54
C ALA A 10 2.52 -21.34 34.70
N GLY A 11 1.58 -20.50 34.24
CA GLY A 11 0.38 -20.96 33.54
C GLY A 11 -0.63 -21.66 34.46
N ASP A 12 -0.53 -21.48 35.77
CA ASP A 12 -1.40 -22.14 36.75
C ASP A 12 -2.75 -21.43 36.87
N VAL A 13 -3.71 -21.86 36.07
CA VAL A 13 -5.09 -21.32 36.06
C VAL A 13 -5.76 -21.45 37.42
N ALA A 14 -5.54 -22.57 38.14
CA ALA A 14 -6.17 -22.82 39.43
C ALA A 14 -5.57 -21.93 40.52
N GLY A 15 -4.24 -21.81 40.55
CA GLY A 15 -3.52 -20.90 41.44
C GLY A 15 -3.90 -19.44 41.21
N VAL A 16 -4.00 -19.00 39.96
CA VAL A 16 -4.44 -17.63 39.63
C VAL A 16 -5.86 -17.39 40.14
N ARG A 17 -6.80 -18.30 39.87
CA ARG A 17 -8.18 -18.18 40.36
C ARG A 17 -8.24 -18.05 41.88
N LEU A 18 -7.54 -18.93 42.60
CA LEU A 18 -7.52 -18.91 44.07
C LEU A 18 -6.96 -17.58 44.60
N LEU A 19 -5.89 -17.07 44.00
CA LEU A 19 -5.30 -15.78 44.40
C LEU A 19 -6.26 -14.62 44.16
N LEU A 20 -6.97 -14.59 43.03
CA LEU A 20 -7.97 -13.57 42.73
C LEU A 20 -9.16 -13.63 43.69
N GLU A 21 -9.64 -14.83 44.02
CA GLU A 21 -10.72 -15.04 45.02
C GLU A 21 -10.31 -14.56 46.42
N ASN A 22 -9.02 -14.60 46.75
CA ASN A 22 -8.46 -14.06 47.99
C ASN A 22 -8.10 -12.57 47.92
N GLY A 23 -8.54 -11.85 46.88
CA GLY A 23 -8.34 -10.40 46.75
C GLY A 23 -6.95 -9.99 46.28
N ALA A 24 -6.24 -10.84 45.53
CA ALA A 24 -4.96 -10.46 44.94
C ALA A 24 -5.13 -9.28 43.98
N ARG A 25 -4.32 -8.24 44.19
CA ARG A 25 -4.26 -7.05 43.35
C ARG A 25 -3.70 -7.36 41.95
N THR A 26 -4.38 -6.89 40.91
CA THR A 26 -4.01 -7.07 39.50
C THR A 26 -3.35 -5.83 38.87
N ASP A 27 -3.39 -4.69 39.56
CA ASP A 27 -2.81 -3.41 39.17
C ASP A 27 -1.32 -3.28 39.55
N ILE A 28 -0.73 -4.31 40.15
CA ILE A 28 0.68 -4.29 40.55
C ILE A 28 1.56 -4.30 39.30
N GLN A 29 2.53 -3.40 39.24
CA GLN A 29 3.62 -3.44 38.25
C GLN A 29 4.87 -4.03 38.88
N LEU A 30 5.64 -4.78 38.08
CA LEU A 30 7.01 -5.15 38.46
C LEU A 30 7.88 -3.89 38.62
N PRO A 31 9.05 -3.99 39.30
CA PRO A 31 10.03 -2.91 39.28
C PRO A 31 10.41 -2.50 37.85
N ALA A 32 10.82 -1.24 37.67
CA ALA A 32 11.16 -0.69 36.36
C ALA A 32 12.33 -1.44 35.69
N GLU A 33 13.25 -2.00 36.49
CA GLU A 33 14.37 -2.83 36.01
C GLU A 33 13.90 -4.14 35.37
N LEU A 34 12.67 -4.56 35.67
CA LEU A 34 11.98 -5.71 35.06
C LEU A 34 10.90 -5.27 34.05
N GLY A 35 10.97 -4.02 33.59
CA GLY A 35 10.11 -3.46 32.55
C GLY A 35 8.74 -2.98 33.04
N ALA A 36 8.47 -2.90 34.35
CA ALA A 36 7.15 -2.47 34.87
C ALA A 36 5.93 -3.28 34.37
N LEU A 37 6.14 -4.57 34.07
CA LEU A 37 5.08 -5.46 33.58
C LEU A 37 3.95 -5.63 34.61
N THR A 38 2.71 -5.62 34.13
CA THR A 38 1.53 -6.06 34.92
C THR A 38 1.28 -7.57 34.73
N PRO A 39 0.52 -8.24 35.61
CA PRO A 39 0.12 -9.64 35.41
C PRO A 39 -0.57 -9.87 34.06
N LEU A 40 -1.30 -8.87 33.55
CA LEU A 40 -1.98 -8.94 32.25
C LEU A 40 -1.00 -9.02 31.08
N HIS A 41 0.14 -8.30 31.13
CA HIS A 41 1.18 -8.39 30.11
C HIS A 41 1.78 -9.78 30.04
N ILE A 42 2.07 -10.39 31.20
CA ILE A 42 2.60 -11.75 31.26
C ILE A 42 1.57 -12.73 30.73
N ALA A 43 0.30 -12.62 31.14
CA ALA A 43 -0.78 -13.49 30.66
C ALA A 43 -0.97 -13.41 29.14
N ALA A 44 -0.92 -12.20 28.56
CA ALA A 44 -1.02 -12.01 27.11
C ALA A 44 0.14 -12.65 26.34
N ALA A 45 1.34 -12.73 26.96
CA ALA A 45 2.52 -13.37 26.39
C ALA A 45 2.49 -14.91 26.47
N LEU A 46 1.63 -15.51 27.30
CA LEU A 46 1.66 -16.96 27.54
C LEU A 46 1.20 -17.77 26.31
N PRO A 47 1.93 -18.82 25.92
CA PRO A 47 1.47 -19.79 24.94
C PRO A 47 0.27 -20.60 25.46
N GLY A 48 -0.48 -21.20 24.54
CA GLY A 48 -1.53 -22.18 24.87
C GLY A 48 -2.85 -21.59 25.38
N GLU A 49 -3.76 -22.49 25.74
CA GLU A 49 -5.11 -22.20 26.24
C GLU A 49 -5.08 -21.71 27.71
N GLU A 50 -4.00 -21.99 28.43
CA GLU A 50 -3.74 -21.47 29.77
C GLU A 50 -3.65 -19.94 29.74
N GLY A 51 -2.91 -19.38 28.78
CA GLY A 51 -2.78 -17.94 28.60
C GLY A 51 -4.12 -17.25 28.33
N VAL A 52 -4.97 -17.86 27.49
CA VAL A 52 -6.32 -17.36 27.19
C VAL A 52 -7.17 -17.33 28.47
N ARG A 53 -7.23 -18.46 29.19
CA ARG A 53 -8.01 -18.60 30.43
C ARG A 53 -7.54 -17.66 31.53
N ILE A 54 -6.23 -17.51 31.71
CA ILE A 54 -5.66 -16.59 32.70
C ILE A 54 -5.96 -15.14 32.32
N THR A 55 -5.86 -14.80 31.04
CA THR A 55 -6.20 -13.45 30.56
C THR A 55 -7.67 -13.13 30.82
N GLU A 56 -8.58 -14.06 30.55
CA GLU A 56 -10.01 -13.91 30.84
C GLU A 56 -10.27 -13.68 32.35
N LEU A 57 -9.63 -14.48 33.22
CA LEU A 57 -9.74 -14.31 34.67
C LEU A 57 -9.23 -12.95 35.15
N LEU A 58 -8.09 -12.50 34.63
CA LEU A 58 -7.55 -11.19 34.97
C LEU A 58 -8.46 -10.07 34.48
N LEU A 59 -8.99 -10.14 33.26
CA LEU A 59 -9.84 -9.09 32.69
C LEU A 59 -11.16 -8.87 33.44
N HIS A 60 -11.66 -9.88 34.16
CA HIS A 60 -12.80 -9.71 35.07
C HIS A 60 -12.48 -8.86 36.30
N THR A 61 -11.21 -8.71 36.65
CA THR A 61 -10.74 -8.04 37.88
C THR A 61 -9.85 -6.83 37.62
N VAL A 62 -9.35 -6.66 36.39
CA VAL A 62 -8.45 -5.57 35.99
C VAL A 62 -9.20 -4.25 35.85
N THR A 63 -8.62 -3.18 36.40
CA THR A 63 -9.15 -1.82 36.35
C THR A 63 -8.66 -1.02 35.14
N ASP A 64 -7.44 -1.30 34.66
CA ASP A 64 -6.84 -0.64 33.49
C ASP A 64 -6.25 -1.68 32.53
N VAL A 65 -6.89 -1.82 31.37
CA VAL A 65 -6.50 -2.78 30.32
C VAL A 65 -5.35 -2.23 29.46
N ASP A 66 -5.22 -0.90 29.39
CA ASP A 66 -4.23 -0.20 28.56
C ASP A 66 -3.02 0.28 29.36
N ALA A 67 -2.80 -0.32 30.55
CA ALA A 67 -1.62 -0.09 31.35
C ALA A 67 -0.35 -0.27 30.50
N ARG A 68 0.58 0.69 30.59
CA ARG A 68 1.83 0.70 29.82
C ARG A 68 2.99 0.23 30.67
N VAL A 69 3.89 -0.51 30.03
CA VAL A 69 5.14 -1.00 30.62
C VAL A 69 6.26 0.01 30.34
N ALA A 70 7.39 -0.10 31.04
CA ALA A 70 8.48 0.87 30.96
C ALA A 70 9.51 0.50 29.85
N ASP A 71 9.04 0.40 28.60
CA ASP A 71 9.83 0.01 27.42
C ASP A 71 9.61 0.95 26.22
N GLU A 72 9.28 2.21 26.48
CA GLU A 72 9.00 3.22 25.46
C GLU A 72 10.18 3.50 24.51
N ASP A 73 11.42 3.36 25.02
CA ASP A 73 12.65 3.55 24.26
C ASP A 73 13.08 2.31 23.47
N ASP A 74 12.45 1.16 23.70
CA ASP A 74 12.83 -0.09 23.03
C ASP A 74 12.58 -0.01 21.52
N VAL A 75 13.30 -0.87 20.78
CA VAL A 75 13.20 -0.97 19.33
C VAL A 75 12.61 -2.33 18.98
N TYR A 76 11.41 -2.33 18.41
CA TYR A 76 10.79 -3.53 17.86
C TYR A 76 11.66 -4.10 16.73
N LYS A 77 12.04 -5.39 16.86
CA LYS A 77 12.82 -6.20 15.90
C LYS A 77 13.82 -5.34 15.08
N PRO A 78 14.98 -4.96 15.62
CA PRO A 78 15.94 -4.10 14.92
C PRO A 78 16.19 -4.68 13.53
N SER A 79 15.93 -3.88 12.49
CA SER A 79 15.97 -4.33 11.11
C SER A 79 17.35 -4.92 10.82
N LYS A 80 17.43 -6.24 10.63
CA LYS A 80 18.68 -6.94 10.30
C LYS A 80 19.23 -6.57 8.92
N LEU A 81 18.39 -5.97 8.07
CA LEU A 81 18.85 -5.29 6.87
C LEU A 81 19.36 -3.90 7.27
N ASP A 82 20.66 -3.66 7.09
CA ASP A 82 21.19 -2.31 6.91
C ASP A 82 20.52 -1.73 5.65
N LEU A 83 19.34 -1.13 5.83
CA LEU A 83 18.54 -0.60 4.72
C LEU A 83 19.32 0.54 4.09
N LEU A 84 19.99 0.24 2.99
CA LEU A 84 20.75 1.21 2.23
C LEU A 84 19.84 2.38 1.83
N PRO A 85 20.40 3.59 1.72
CA PRO A 85 19.66 4.73 1.19
C PRO A 85 19.06 4.36 -0.18
N SER A 86 17.75 4.60 -0.33
CA SER A 86 16.99 4.28 -1.54
C SER A 86 17.61 4.97 -2.76
N SER A 87 17.62 4.29 -3.92
CA SER A 87 18.03 4.94 -5.18
C SER A 87 16.93 5.81 -5.80
N LEU A 88 15.74 5.82 -5.20
CA LEU A 88 14.62 6.65 -5.64
C LEU A 88 14.91 8.13 -5.36
N LYS A 89 14.78 8.97 -6.39
CA LYS A 89 15.01 10.42 -6.28
C LYS A 89 13.83 11.10 -5.59
N LEU A 90 14.04 11.66 -4.40
CA LEU A 90 13.10 12.55 -3.73
C LEU A 90 13.35 13.99 -4.21
N ASN A 91 12.34 14.66 -4.78
CA ASN A 91 12.45 16.01 -5.34
C ASN A 91 11.46 16.98 -4.67
N ASN A 92 11.26 16.88 -3.35
CA ASN A 92 10.38 17.74 -2.56
C ASN A 92 8.94 17.81 -3.12
N GLU A 93 8.43 16.68 -3.60
CA GLU A 93 7.04 16.56 -4.04
C GLU A 93 6.09 16.79 -2.87
N ALA A 94 5.02 17.59 -3.09
CA ALA A 94 4.05 17.95 -2.04
C ALA A 94 2.96 16.89 -1.78
N GLY A 95 2.95 15.79 -2.53
CA GLY A 95 1.98 14.70 -2.38
C GLY A 95 0.59 14.98 -2.95
N PRO A 96 -0.39 14.12 -2.65
CA PRO A 96 -1.79 14.34 -3.02
C PRO A 96 -2.36 15.57 -2.32
N ALA A 97 -3.15 16.37 -3.06
CA ALA A 97 -3.80 17.55 -2.48
C ALA A 97 -4.77 17.16 -1.36
N GLY A 98 -4.98 18.05 -0.37
CA GLY A 98 -5.85 17.80 0.79
C GLY A 98 -7.28 17.39 0.46
N ILE A 99 -7.78 17.68 -0.75
CA ILE A 99 -9.11 17.26 -1.21
C ILE A 99 -9.20 15.76 -1.55
N TYR A 100 -8.07 15.08 -1.72
CA TYR A 100 -8.02 13.66 -2.09
C TYR A 100 -8.03 12.72 -0.90
N HIS A 101 -7.68 13.20 0.30
CA HIS A 101 -7.55 12.38 1.51
C HIS A 101 -8.25 13.04 2.70
N SER A 102 -8.64 12.23 3.66
CA SER A 102 -9.10 12.75 4.95
C SER A 102 -7.88 13.19 5.75
N ARG A 103 -7.94 14.37 6.40
CA ARG A 103 -6.87 14.78 7.32
C ARG A 103 -6.87 13.84 8.54
N PRO A 104 -5.74 13.26 8.94
CA PRO A 104 -5.66 12.53 10.19
C PRO A 104 -6.01 13.48 11.34
N THR A 105 -6.93 13.05 12.21
CA THR A 105 -7.57 13.91 13.21
C THR A 105 -6.84 13.94 14.55
N CYS A 106 -5.84 13.07 14.78
CA CYS A 106 -5.16 12.97 16.07
C CYS A 106 -3.66 12.72 15.91
N VAL A 107 -2.87 13.26 16.84
CA VAL A 107 -1.46 12.90 17.02
C VAL A 107 -1.45 11.47 17.57
N PRO A 108 -0.61 10.56 17.04
CA PRO A 108 -0.51 9.22 17.60
C PRO A 108 -0.02 9.27 19.04
N ASP A 109 -0.70 8.53 19.92
CA ASP A 109 -0.32 8.35 21.31
C ASP A 109 0.74 7.24 21.39
N GLU A 110 2.01 7.63 21.54
CA GLU A 110 3.15 6.72 21.60
C GLU A 110 3.67 6.61 23.03
N GLY A 111 3.94 5.38 23.48
CA GLY A 111 4.52 5.09 24.78
C GLY A 111 4.94 3.63 24.90
N GLY A 112 5.03 3.14 26.12
CA GLY A 112 5.33 1.74 26.39
C GLY A 112 4.24 0.76 25.92
N ARG A 113 4.60 -0.51 25.82
CA ARG A 113 3.68 -1.57 25.37
C ARG A 113 2.49 -1.70 26.29
N THR A 114 1.35 -2.00 25.66
CA THR A 114 0.16 -2.51 26.33
C THR A 114 0.06 -4.03 26.16
N ALA A 115 -0.79 -4.69 26.95
CA ALA A 115 -1.06 -6.12 26.79
C ALA A 115 -1.53 -6.49 25.37
N LEU A 116 -2.22 -5.56 24.70
CA LEU A 116 -2.65 -5.73 23.31
C LEU A 116 -1.46 -5.78 22.34
N HIS A 117 -0.43 -4.95 22.54
CA HIS A 117 0.81 -5.02 21.74
C HIS A 117 1.54 -6.35 21.95
N VAL A 118 1.57 -6.86 23.19
CA VAL A 118 2.17 -8.16 23.53
C VAL A 118 1.44 -9.28 22.79
N ALA A 119 0.11 -9.30 22.83
CA ALA A 119 -0.67 -10.32 22.14
C ALA A 119 -0.52 -10.26 20.60
N CYS A 120 -0.41 -9.06 20.02
CA CYS A 120 -0.29 -8.88 18.56
C CYS A 120 1.09 -9.22 17.99
N GLU A 121 2.16 -9.11 18.78
CA GLU A 121 3.53 -9.49 18.35
C GLU A 121 3.68 -11.02 18.22
N ARG A 122 2.85 -11.81 18.90
CA ARG A 122 3.04 -13.26 19.02
C ARG A 122 3.05 -14.00 17.68
N GLU A 123 4.06 -14.86 17.52
CA GLU A 123 4.29 -15.71 16.34
C GLU A 123 4.10 -17.21 16.64
N ASP A 124 3.74 -17.57 17.88
CA ASP A 124 3.65 -18.96 18.36
C ASP A 124 2.32 -19.65 18.01
N SER A 125 1.20 -19.16 18.56
CA SER A 125 -0.13 -19.74 18.40
C SER A 125 -1.12 -18.68 17.93
N TYR A 126 -1.30 -18.60 16.61
CA TYR A 126 -2.15 -17.57 16.01
C TYR A 126 -3.60 -17.60 16.49
N LYS A 127 -4.14 -18.77 16.85
CA LYS A 127 -5.50 -18.92 17.38
C LYS A 127 -5.60 -18.40 18.81
N CYS A 128 -4.73 -18.86 19.72
CA CYS A 128 -4.76 -18.41 21.11
C CYS A 128 -4.44 -16.90 21.21
N ALA A 129 -3.49 -16.41 20.41
CA ALA A 129 -3.18 -14.98 20.34
C ALA A 129 -4.38 -14.16 19.83
N ARG A 130 -5.10 -14.64 18.81
CA ARG A 130 -6.37 -14.03 18.38
C ARG A 130 -7.40 -14.01 19.51
N ASP A 131 -7.57 -15.10 20.25
CA ASP A 131 -8.57 -15.19 21.32
C ASP A 131 -8.24 -14.23 22.48
N ILE A 132 -6.96 -14.09 22.83
CA ILE A 132 -6.48 -13.06 23.78
C ILE A 132 -6.76 -11.65 23.26
N VAL A 133 -6.43 -11.36 22.00
CA VAL A 133 -6.73 -10.04 21.39
C VAL A 133 -8.22 -9.74 21.44
N ARG A 134 -9.07 -10.73 21.11
CA ARG A 134 -10.53 -10.57 21.14
C ARG A 134 -11.03 -10.29 22.56
N LEU A 135 -10.49 -10.97 23.57
CA LEU A 135 -10.81 -10.71 24.98
C LEU A 135 -10.42 -9.28 25.38
N LEU A 136 -9.19 -8.85 25.07
CA LEU A 136 -8.70 -7.50 25.37
C LEU A 136 -9.57 -6.42 24.71
N LEU A 137 -9.91 -6.58 23.43
CA LEU A 137 -10.77 -5.65 22.70
C LEU A 137 -12.21 -5.63 23.23
N SER A 138 -12.74 -6.77 23.66
CA SER A 138 -14.06 -6.86 24.29
C SER A 138 -14.11 -6.10 25.62
N HIS A 139 -12.97 -6.00 26.30
CA HIS A 139 -12.78 -5.20 27.52
C HIS A 139 -12.29 -3.76 27.22
N ARG A 140 -12.52 -3.26 26.00
CA ARG A 140 -12.24 -1.87 25.57
C ARG A 140 -10.76 -1.46 25.56
N ALA A 141 -9.83 -2.41 25.37
CA ALA A 141 -8.44 -2.08 25.05
C ALA A 141 -8.38 -1.17 23.81
N ASN A 142 -7.57 -0.11 23.85
CA ASN A 142 -7.44 0.83 22.74
C ASN A 142 -6.54 0.25 21.62
N PRO A 143 -7.06 0.01 20.40
CA PRO A 143 -6.29 -0.58 19.31
C PRO A 143 -5.39 0.44 18.56
N ASN A 144 -5.43 1.72 18.93
CA ASN A 144 -4.80 2.83 18.20
C ASN A 144 -3.64 3.50 18.98
N VAL A 145 -3.10 2.83 19.99
CA VAL A 145 -1.87 3.24 20.70
C VAL A 145 -0.65 2.79 19.89
N LEU A 146 0.46 3.54 19.97
CA LEU A 146 1.73 3.14 19.37
C LEU A 146 2.75 2.70 20.43
N TRP A 147 3.56 1.72 20.07
CA TRP A 147 4.80 1.37 20.75
C TRP A 147 5.91 1.12 19.72
N SER A 148 7.08 1.72 19.92
CA SER A 148 8.21 1.66 18.97
C SER A 148 7.77 1.99 17.53
N GLY A 149 6.89 2.99 17.38
CA GLY A 149 6.28 3.39 16.12
C GLY A 149 5.29 2.43 15.47
N HIS A 150 4.96 1.31 16.11
CA HIS A 150 3.98 0.34 15.62
C HIS A 150 2.67 0.43 16.40
N SER A 151 1.54 0.39 15.68
CA SER A 151 0.23 0.10 16.27
C SER A 151 0.04 -1.40 16.45
N PRO A 152 -0.90 -1.86 17.31
CA PRO A 152 -1.31 -3.27 17.39
C PRO A 152 -1.65 -3.87 16.01
N LEU A 153 -2.33 -3.10 15.16
CA LEU A 153 -2.64 -3.51 13.78
C LEU A 153 -1.36 -3.72 12.97
N SER A 154 -0.43 -2.78 13.00
CA SER A 154 0.83 -2.92 12.27
C SER A 154 1.72 -4.04 12.80
N LEU A 155 1.70 -4.33 14.11
CA LEU A 155 2.41 -5.47 14.70
C LEU A 155 1.82 -6.80 14.23
N SER A 156 0.49 -6.92 14.17
CA SER A 156 -0.17 -8.13 13.65
C SER A 156 0.13 -8.36 12.15
N ILE A 157 0.33 -7.27 11.40
CA ILE A 157 0.86 -7.34 10.04
C ILE A 157 2.33 -7.79 10.09
N ALA A 158 3.18 -7.22 10.94
CA ALA A 158 4.58 -7.63 11.05
C ALA A 158 4.77 -9.11 11.50
N SER A 159 3.88 -9.66 12.33
CA SER A 159 3.95 -11.03 12.87
C SER A 159 3.35 -12.11 11.95
N GLY A 160 2.68 -11.72 10.87
CA GLY A 160 2.06 -12.69 9.95
C GLY A 160 0.65 -13.14 10.33
N ASN A 161 0.11 -12.70 11.48
CA ASN A 161 -1.16 -13.22 11.99
C ASN A 161 -2.39 -12.50 11.38
N ASP A 162 -2.86 -13.03 10.25
CA ASP A 162 -4.05 -12.50 9.56
C ASP A 162 -5.34 -12.64 10.36
N LEU A 163 -5.41 -13.51 11.37
CA LEU A 163 -6.61 -13.64 12.22
C LEU A 163 -6.76 -12.41 13.13
N ILE A 164 -5.66 -11.99 13.77
CA ILE A 164 -5.62 -10.80 14.62
C ILE A 164 -5.94 -9.54 13.80
N VAL A 165 -5.43 -9.45 12.57
CA VAL A 165 -5.76 -8.34 11.66
C VAL A 165 -7.27 -8.20 11.49
N LYS A 166 -8.02 -9.31 11.34
CA LYS A 166 -9.49 -9.23 11.19
C LYS A 166 -10.16 -8.73 12.46
N GLU A 167 -9.75 -9.24 13.62
CA GLU A 167 -10.33 -8.86 14.91
C GLU A 167 -10.10 -7.36 15.19
N LEU A 168 -8.87 -6.89 15.01
CA LEU A 168 -8.51 -5.48 15.22
C LEU A 168 -9.32 -4.54 14.31
N LEU A 169 -9.40 -4.84 13.01
CA LEU A 169 -10.18 -4.04 12.08
C LEU A 169 -11.68 -4.06 12.40
N SER A 170 -12.20 -5.19 12.89
CA SER A 170 -13.62 -5.32 13.30
C SER A 170 -13.94 -4.54 14.58
N HIS A 171 -12.93 -4.31 15.43
CA HIS A 171 -13.05 -3.59 16.71
C HIS A 171 -12.53 -2.13 16.65
N GLY A 172 -12.42 -1.54 15.46
CA GLY A 172 -12.16 -0.11 15.30
C GLY A 172 -10.68 0.30 15.32
N ALA A 173 -9.76 -0.63 15.01
CA ALA A 173 -8.39 -0.25 14.67
C ALA A 173 -8.37 0.61 13.40
N ASP A 174 -7.71 1.77 13.44
CA ASP A 174 -7.61 2.69 12.30
C ASP A 174 -6.47 2.25 11.37
N PRO A 175 -6.75 1.78 10.14
CA PRO A 175 -5.71 1.42 9.19
C PRO A 175 -4.96 2.63 8.62
N ASN A 176 -5.49 3.85 8.81
CA ASN A 176 -4.87 5.10 8.37
C ASN A 176 -4.03 5.77 9.45
N LEU A 177 -3.96 5.18 10.66
CA LEU A 177 -3.11 5.67 11.73
C LEU A 177 -1.67 5.79 11.24
N LEU A 178 -1.12 7.00 11.37
CA LEU A 178 0.26 7.28 10.99
C LEU A 178 1.19 6.68 12.03
N LEU A 179 2.00 5.75 11.56
CA LEU A 179 3.07 5.09 12.30
C LEU A 179 4.30 6.00 12.34
N THR A 180 5.06 5.94 13.43
CA THR A 180 6.29 6.71 13.58
C THR A 180 7.49 5.91 13.08
N ARG A 181 8.72 6.40 13.31
CA ARG A 181 9.98 5.76 12.88
C ARG A 181 10.07 5.42 11.38
N GLY A 182 9.32 6.15 10.54
CA GLY A 182 9.37 6.01 9.08
C GLY A 182 8.62 4.81 8.50
N LEU A 183 7.65 4.25 9.25
CA LEU A 183 6.82 3.11 8.81
C LEU A 183 5.58 3.50 8.00
N GLY A 184 5.18 4.77 8.01
CA GLY A 184 4.05 5.27 7.22
C GLY A 184 2.71 4.92 7.86
N ASN A 185 1.99 3.94 7.32
CA ASN A 185 0.70 3.44 7.83
C ASN A 185 0.56 1.92 7.63
N ALA A 186 -0.60 1.32 7.94
CA ALA A 186 -0.79 -0.12 7.82
C ALA A 186 -0.56 -0.65 6.38
N LEU A 187 -0.97 0.09 5.36
CA LEU A 187 -0.71 -0.26 3.95
C LEU A 187 0.79 -0.22 3.61
N CYS A 188 1.54 0.70 4.21
CA CYS A 188 2.99 0.78 4.04
C CYS A 188 3.68 -0.45 4.66
N VAL A 189 3.29 -0.85 5.88
CA VAL A 189 3.83 -2.04 6.56
C VAL A 189 3.49 -3.32 5.79
N ALA A 190 2.30 -3.43 5.20
CA ALA A 190 1.90 -4.58 4.38
C ALA A 190 2.77 -4.78 3.13
N CYS A 191 3.42 -3.73 2.64
CA CYS A 191 4.33 -3.78 1.49
C CYS A 191 5.82 -3.64 1.86
N ASP A 192 6.15 -3.60 3.15
CA ASP A 192 7.54 -3.47 3.60
C ASP A 192 8.34 -4.76 3.33
N LEU A 193 9.62 -4.59 3.01
CA LEU A 193 10.53 -5.69 2.68
C LEU A 193 10.94 -6.47 3.93
N THR A 194 10.91 -5.84 5.11
CA THR A 194 11.31 -6.45 6.38
C THR A 194 10.43 -7.65 6.78
N TYR A 195 9.15 -7.64 6.37
CA TYR A 195 8.18 -8.68 6.72
C TYR A 195 7.79 -9.55 5.52
N GLU A 196 8.59 -9.53 4.45
CA GLU A 196 8.26 -10.20 3.20
C GLU A 196 8.08 -11.72 3.36
N HIS A 197 8.80 -12.34 4.30
CA HIS A 197 8.77 -13.79 4.51
C HIS A 197 7.61 -14.28 5.39
N GLN A 198 6.89 -13.36 6.05
CA GLN A 198 5.82 -13.73 6.99
C GLN A 198 4.54 -14.21 6.29
N ARG A 199 4.40 -13.95 4.99
CA ARG A 199 3.18 -14.26 4.23
C ARG A 199 3.49 -14.73 2.82
N SER A 200 2.64 -15.64 2.34
CA SER A 200 2.53 -15.93 0.92
C SER A 200 2.11 -14.68 0.13
N MET A 201 2.37 -14.69 -1.17
CA MET A 201 2.00 -13.61 -2.07
C MET A 201 0.48 -13.35 -2.10
N ASP A 202 -0.32 -14.40 -2.24
CA ASP A 202 -1.78 -14.28 -2.28
C ASP A 202 -2.34 -13.74 -0.96
N SER A 203 -1.76 -14.17 0.17
CA SER A 203 -2.11 -13.66 1.50
C SER A 203 -1.83 -12.16 1.64
N LYS A 204 -0.74 -11.64 1.05
CA LYS A 204 -0.44 -10.19 1.07
C LYS A 204 -1.42 -9.39 0.23
N LEU A 205 -1.79 -9.89 -0.96
CA LEU A 205 -2.80 -9.21 -1.79
C LEU A 205 -4.16 -9.17 -1.06
N ALA A 206 -4.57 -10.29 -0.46
CA ALA A 206 -5.78 -10.37 0.35
C ALA A 206 -5.72 -9.48 1.60
N LEU A 207 -4.55 -9.29 2.20
CA LEU A 207 -4.34 -8.35 3.30
C LEU A 207 -4.55 -6.90 2.83
N ILE A 208 -3.96 -6.50 1.69
CA ILE A 208 -4.14 -5.16 1.12
C ILE A 208 -5.62 -4.91 0.81
N ASP A 209 -6.30 -5.87 0.20
CA ASP A 209 -7.72 -5.75 -0.11
C ASP A 209 -8.56 -5.63 1.18
N ARG A 210 -8.27 -6.45 2.20
CA ARG A 210 -8.94 -6.37 3.51
C ARG A 210 -8.78 -5.00 4.16
N LEU A 211 -7.57 -4.43 4.13
CA LEU A 211 -7.31 -3.11 4.69
C LEU A 211 -8.12 -2.04 3.94
N VAL A 212 -8.11 -2.08 2.62
CA VAL A 212 -8.90 -1.14 1.78
C VAL A 212 -10.41 -1.29 2.04
N ASP A 213 -10.91 -2.51 2.17
CA ASP A 213 -12.32 -2.80 2.47
C ASP A 213 -12.73 -2.26 3.86
N HIS A 214 -11.80 -2.17 4.80
CA HIS A 214 -12.02 -1.60 6.15
C HIS A 214 -11.62 -0.11 6.22
N GLY A 215 -11.56 0.58 5.07
CA GLY A 215 -11.40 2.03 5.03
C GLY A 215 -9.96 2.53 5.01
N ALA A 216 -8.98 1.69 4.71
CA ALA A 216 -7.61 2.15 4.45
C ALA A 216 -7.58 3.01 3.17
N ASP A 217 -7.25 4.29 3.34
CA ASP A 217 -7.11 5.26 2.28
C ASP A 217 -5.69 5.25 1.73
N ILE A 218 -5.54 4.65 0.55
CA ILE A 218 -4.27 4.61 -0.19
C ILE A 218 -3.78 5.99 -0.65
N LEU A 219 -4.64 7.02 -0.63
CA LEU A 219 -4.31 8.40 -0.97
C LEU A 219 -3.83 9.19 0.25
N THR A 220 -3.82 8.60 1.44
CA THR A 220 -3.24 9.20 2.64
C THR A 220 -1.79 9.61 2.36
N PRO A 221 -1.40 10.86 2.64
CA PRO A 221 -0.05 11.33 2.38
C PRO A 221 0.96 10.60 3.27
N VAL A 222 2.01 10.07 2.65
CA VAL A 222 3.13 9.41 3.34
C VAL A 222 4.39 10.22 3.09
N THR A 223 5.05 10.64 4.17
CA THR A 223 6.31 11.37 4.09
C THR A 223 7.47 10.39 3.95
N LEU A 224 8.25 10.54 2.89
CA LEU A 224 9.45 9.79 2.58
C LEU A 224 10.65 10.68 2.88
N THR A 225 11.59 10.19 3.69
CA THR A 225 12.77 10.96 4.12
C THR A 225 14.04 10.17 3.84
N GLN A 226 15.07 10.84 3.32
CA GLN A 226 16.39 10.25 3.10
C GLN A 226 17.48 11.33 3.24
N GLY A 227 18.16 11.35 4.39
CA GLY A 227 19.01 12.48 4.77
C GLY A 227 18.17 13.76 4.77
N ASP A 228 18.67 14.82 4.13
CA ASP A 228 17.98 16.10 4.04
C ASP A 228 16.84 16.13 3.00
N LYS A 229 16.68 15.06 2.22
CA LYS A 229 15.67 15.02 1.14
C LYS A 229 14.37 14.48 1.68
N VAL A 230 13.29 15.22 1.40
CA VAL A 230 11.94 14.85 1.80
C VAL A 230 11.05 14.82 0.56
N ALA A 231 10.09 13.91 0.50
CA ALA A 231 9.00 13.98 -0.47
C ALA A 231 7.74 13.41 0.18
N VAL A 232 6.59 13.99 -0.15
CA VAL A 232 5.30 13.46 0.25
C VAL A 232 4.71 12.71 -0.94
N GLY A 233 4.37 11.44 -0.72
CA GLY A 233 3.77 10.57 -1.72
C GLY A 233 2.58 9.81 -1.13
N THR A 234 2.34 8.61 -1.64
CA THR A 234 1.32 7.67 -1.16
C THR A 234 1.95 6.38 -0.66
N ALA A 235 1.16 5.44 -0.14
CA ALA A 235 1.64 4.11 0.20
C ALA A 235 2.27 3.37 -1.01
N VAL A 236 1.85 3.68 -2.24
CA VAL A 236 2.50 3.16 -3.46
C VAL A 236 3.92 3.70 -3.59
N ASP A 237 4.10 5.00 -3.36
CA ASP A 237 5.42 5.65 -3.41
C ASP A 237 6.34 5.12 -2.30
N TYR A 238 5.80 4.85 -1.11
CA TYR A 238 6.51 4.15 -0.04
C TYR A 238 6.99 2.76 -0.47
N GLY A 239 6.10 1.96 -1.06
CA GLY A 239 6.46 0.63 -1.58
C GLY A 239 7.58 0.69 -2.62
N TYR A 240 7.54 1.68 -3.54
CA TYR A 240 8.65 1.90 -4.48
C TYR A 240 9.92 2.38 -3.78
N PHE A 241 9.81 3.28 -2.80
CA PHE A 241 10.93 3.76 -2.01
C PHE A 241 11.66 2.59 -1.34
N ARG A 242 10.92 1.68 -0.69
CA ARG A 242 11.44 0.45 -0.10
C ARG A 242 12.01 -0.50 -1.15
N PHE A 243 11.31 -0.72 -2.26
CA PHE A 243 11.79 -1.55 -3.37
C PHE A 243 13.18 -1.11 -3.89
N TYR A 244 13.42 0.20 -3.98
CA TYR A 244 14.71 0.76 -4.43
C TYR A 244 15.79 0.83 -3.35
N GLN A 245 15.52 0.44 -2.09
CA GLN A 245 16.55 0.19 -1.08
C GLN A 245 17.31 -1.11 -1.37
N ASP A 246 16.62 -2.12 -1.92
CA ASP A 246 17.25 -3.36 -2.40
C ASP A 246 17.89 -3.15 -3.77
N ARG A 247 19.14 -2.68 -3.77
CA ARG A 247 19.87 -2.38 -5.01
C ARG A 247 20.12 -3.62 -5.85
N LYS A 248 20.32 -4.77 -5.22
CA LYS A 248 20.56 -6.06 -5.89
C LYS A 248 19.36 -6.42 -6.76
N ILE A 249 18.16 -6.38 -6.18
CA ILE A 249 16.94 -6.75 -6.90
C ILE A 249 16.50 -5.63 -7.87
N ALA A 250 16.62 -4.36 -7.47
CA ALA A 250 16.08 -3.26 -8.26
C ALA A 250 16.91 -2.89 -9.51
N HIS A 251 18.24 -3.07 -9.49
CA HIS A 251 19.12 -2.62 -10.58
C HIS A 251 19.75 -3.76 -11.39
N SER A 252 19.73 -5.00 -10.89
CA SER A 252 20.28 -6.12 -11.66
C SER A 252 19.34 -6.51 -12.79
N PRO A 253 19.87 -6.79 -14.00
CA PRO A 253 19.04 -7.30 -15.08
C PRO A 253 18.50 -8.69 -14.71
N PHE A 254 17.29 -9.01 -15.17
CA PHE A 254 16.56 -10.22 -14.76
C PHE A 254 17.37 -11.52 -14.92
N TYR A 255 18.14 -11.65 -16.00
CA TYR A 255 18.96 -12.83 -16.25
C TYR A 255 20.16 -12.98 -15.29
N ALA A 256 20.62 -11.89 -14.67
CA ALA A 256 21.72 -11.92 -13.71
C ALA A 256 21.29 -12.26 -12.28
N LEU A 257 19.97 -12.28 -12.01
CA LEU A 257 19.41 -12.64 -10.71
C LEU A 257 19.39 -14.17 -10.53
N THR A 258 19.57 -14.62 -9.29
CA THR A 258 19.34 -16.03 -8.91
C THR A 258 17.86 -16.39 -9.06
N PRO A 259 17.48 -17.68 -9.19
CA PRO A 259 16.08 -18.07 -9.27
C PRO A 259 15.23 -17.52 -8.11
N VAL A 260 15.75 -17.57 -6.88
CA VAL A 260 15.08 -17.02 -5.69
C VAL A 260 14.92 -15.50 -5.80
N ASP A 261 15.96 -14.77 -6.20
CA ASP A 261 15.86 -13.31 -6.36
C ASP A 261 14.87 -12.92 -7.47
N ARG A 262 14.70 -13.76 -8.52
CA ARG A 262 13.72 -13.53 -9.58
C ARG A 262 12.29 -13.69 -9.05
N GLU A 263 12.04 -14.70 -8.22
CA GLU A 263 10.75 -14.88 -7.56
C GLU A 263 10.41 -13.70 -6.66
N VAL A 264 11.36 -13.24 -5.83
CA VAL A 264 11.22 -12.05 -4.99
C VAL A 264 10.96 -10.79 -5.83
N LEU A 265 11.70 -10.60 -6.93
CA LEU A 265 11.48 -9.47 -7.84
C LEU A 265 10.05 -9.46 -8.42
N LEU A 266 9.56 -10.62 -8.86
CA LEU A 266 8.23 -10.76 -9.44
C LEU A 266 7.15 -10.54 -8.37
N ALA A 267 7.34 -11.14 -7.19
CA ALA A 267 6.49 -10.94 -6.02
C ALA A 267 6.34 -9.45 -5.67
N ARG A 268 7.44 -8.75 -5.45
CA ARG A 268 7.40 -7.31 -5.12
C ARG A 268 6.74 -6.48 -6.22
N LYS A 269 7.00 -6.79 -7.49
CA LYS A 269 6.34 -6.11 -8.62
C LYS A 269 4.84 -6.32 -8.63
N GLN A 270 4.37 -7.54 -8.35
CA GLN A 270 2.95 -7.85 -8.31
C GLN A 270 2.24 -7.09 -7.19
N ILE A 271 2.85 -6.96 -6.00
CA ILE A 271 2.33 -6.11 -4.92
C ILE A 271 2.22 -4.65 -5.37
N LEU A 272 3.28 -4.09 -5.95
CA LEU A 272 3.28 -2.69 -6.40
C LEU A 272 2.28 -2.43 -7.53
N GLU A 273 2.09 -3.40 -8.44
CA GLU A 273 1.07 -3.33 -9.49
C GLU A 273 -0.35 -3.37 -8.91
N HIS A 274 -0.59 -4.21 -7.90
CA HIS A 274 -1.87 -4.28 -7.17
C HIS A 274 -2.18 -2.98 -6.41
N MET A 275 -1.20 -2.46 -5.65
CA MET A 275 -1.36 -1.17 -4.97
C MET A 275 -1.57 -0.02 -5.97
N GLY A 276 -0.86 -0.03 -7.10
CA GLY A 276 -1.07 0.95 -8.18
C GLY A 276 -2.47 0.86 -8.82
N PHE A 277 -3.05 -0.35 -8.88
CA PHE A 277 -4.45 -0.54 -9.27
C PHE A 277 -5.43 0.05 -8.23
N GLN A 278 -5.23 -0.24 -6.94
CA GLN A 278 -6.08 0.30 -5.88
C GLN A 278 -6.00 1.84 -5.81
N LEU A 279 -4.80 2.42 -5.97
CA LEU A 279 -4.60 3.88 -6.00
C LEU A 279 -5.39 4.51 -7.15
N ARG A 280 -5.30 3.94 -8.36
CA ARG A 280 -6.05 4.44 -9.52
C ARG A 280 -7.56 4.39 -9.30
N ARG A 281 -8.07 3.31 -8.70
CA ARG A 281 -9.49 3.18 -8.34
C ARG A 281 -9.91 4.25 -7.34
N ALA A 282 -9.12 4.47 -6.28
CA ALA A 282 -9.38 5.48 -5.28
C ALA A 282 -9.39 6.89 -5.87
N VAL A 283 -8.41 7.22 -6.73
CA VAL A 283 -8.36 8.52 -7.42
C VAL A 283 -9.60 8.74 -8.28
N PHE A 284 -10.01 7.74 -9.07
CA PHE A 284 -11.18 7.87 -9.93
C PHE A 284 -12.49 7.91 -9.16
N ALA A 285 -12.60 7.21 -8.03
CA ALA A 285 -13.75 7.30 -7.13
C ALA A 285 -13.87 8.70 -6.49
N LYS A 286 -12.74 9.34 -6.16
CA LYS A 286 -12.73 10.75 -5.71
C LYS A 286 -13.08 11.70 -6.86
N GLU A 287 -12.45 11.52 -8.02
CA GLU A 287 -12.70 12.38 -9.19
C GLU A 287 -14.12 12.31 -9.71
N SER A 288 -14.82 11.18 -9.55
CA SER A 288 -16.24 11.06 -9.94
C SER A 288 -17.20 11.88 -9.09
N GLN A 289 -16.75 12.41 -7.95
CA GLN A 289 -17.55 13.28 -7.09
C GLN A 289 -17.62 14.72 -7.61
N TRP A 290 -16.78 15.07 -8.58
CA TRP A 290 -16.67 16.42 -9.13
C TRP A 290 -17.27 16.53 -10.53
N ASP A 291 -17.55 17.76 -10.97
CA ASP A 291 -18.02 18.00 -12.34
C ASP A 291 -16.94 17.55 -13.36
N PRO A 292 -17.26 16.60 -14.27
CA PRO A 292 -16.28 16.05 -15.21
C PRO A 292 -15.71 17.08 -16.19
N LYS A 293 -16.49 18.12 -16.54
CA LYS A 293 -16.06 19.18 -17.46
C LYS A 293 -15.08 20.11 -16.75
N VAL A 294 -15.38 20.54 -15.52
CA VAL A 294 -14.49 21.38 -14.72
C VAL A 294 -13.16 20.66 -14.49
N LEU A 295 -13.20 19.41 -14.02
CA LEU A 295 -12.00 18.60 -13.78
C LEU A 295 -11.14 18.45 -15.05
N TYR A 296 -11.77 18.17 -16.19
CA TYR A 296 -11.06 18.05 -17.47
C TYR A 296 -10.37 19.36 -17.88
N LEU A 297 -11.05 20.50 -17.73
CA LEU A 297 -10.49 21.81 -18.03
C LEU A 297 -9.35 22.16 -17.07
N SER A 298 -9.49 21.89 -15.77
CA SER A 298 -8.43 22.10 -14.77
C SER A 298 -7.19 21.25 -15.08
N LYS A 299 -7.36 19.96 -15.42
CA LYS A 299 -6.27 19.08 -15.86
C LYS A 299 -5.56 19.64 -17.09
N ARG A 300 -6.32 20.07 -18.10
CA ARG A 300 -5.76 20.64 -19.33
C ARG A 300 -5.00 21.94 -19.08
N ALA A 301 -5.55 22.85 -18.29
CA ALA A 301 -4.91 24.12 -17.98
C ALA A 301 -3.53 23.90 -17.32
N GLN A 302 -3.46 22.97 -16.37
CA GLN A 302 -2.23 22.66 -15.64
C GLN A 302 -1.22 21.79 -16.41
N LEU A 303 -1.66 21.00 -17.39
CA LEU A 303 -0.81 20.08 -18.17
C LEU A 303 -0.39 20.63 -19.54
N THR A 304 -1.02 21.71 -20.00
CA THR A 304 -0.64 22.36 -21.25
C THR A 304 0.70 23.08 -21.06
N PRO A 305 1.74 22.77 -21.84
CA PRO A 305 3.02 23.47 -21.72
C PRO A 305 2.83 24.96 -22.04
N TYR A 306 3.32 25.83 -21.17
CA TYR A 306 3.26 27.30 -21.24
C TYR A 306 3.88 27.93 -22.53
N ARG A 307 4.36 27.11 -23.49
CA ARG A 307 5.06 27.55 -24.70
C ARG A 307 4.17 27.97 -25.88
N ARG A 308 2.88 28.29 -25.69
CA ARG A 308 1.99 28.80 -26.76
C ARG A 308 1.16 30.04 -26.43
N LEU A 309 1.44 30.73 -25.33
CA LEU A 309 0.78 32.01 -25.00
C LEU A 309 1.65 33.25 -25.18
N LYS A 310 2.91 33.10 -25.64
CA LYS A 310 3.81 34.23 -25.96
C LYS A 310 4.05 34.45 -27.47
N GLN A 311 3.17 33.94 -28.33
CA GLN A 311 3.10 34.28 -29.75
C GLN A 311 1.64 34.43 -30.19
N LYS A 312 1.00 35.49 -29.68
CA LYS A 312 -0.11 36.23 -30.31
C LYS A 312 -0.52 37.37 -29.38
N SER A 313 0.40 38.30 -29.13
CA SER A 313 0.03 39.66 -28.74
C SER A 313 -0.21 40.46 -30.01
N THR A 314 -1.30 40.14 -30.71
CA THR A 314 -2.01 41.02 -31.67
C THR A 314 -3.28 40.29 -32.08
N GLY A 315 -4.43 40.74 -31.56
CA GLY A 315 -5.76 40.28 -31.98
C GLY A 315 -6.70 40.03 -30.82
N LEU A 316 -7.47 41.07 -30.48
CA LEU A 316 -8.56 41.10 -29.52
C LEU A 316 -9.59 39.97 -29.67
N SER A 317 -10.18 39.64 -28.51
CA SER A 317 -11.57 39.22 -28.28
C SER A 317 -12.03 37.86 -28.81
N LYS A 318 -11.92 36.85 -27.95
CA LYS A 318 -13.08 36.11 -27.45
C LYS A 318 -12.65 35.44 -26.13
N GLU A 319 -12.67 36.25 -25.08
CA GLU A 319 -12.82 35.74 -23.72
C GLU A 319 -14.11 34.92 -23.73
N LEU A 320 -13.93 33.60 -23.73
CA LEU A 320 -14.97 32.72 -23.24
C LEU A 320 -15.12 33.09 -21.76
N HIS A 321 -16.21 33.78 -21.42
CA HIS A 321 -16.78 33.72 -20.08
C HIS A 321 -16.94 32.23 -19.72
N LEU A 322 -15.90 31.66 -19.14
CA LEU A 322 -15.97 30.47 -18.32
C LEU A 322 -16.09 31.03 -16.91
N GLU A 323 -17.26 30.78 -16.33
CA GLU A 323 -17.61 31.01 -14.94
C GLU A 323 -16.39 30.89 -14.02
N GLU A 324 -16.29 31.81 -13.06
CA GLU A 324 -15.28 31.90 -11.99
C GLU A 324 -15.28 30.65 -11.09
N GLN A 325 -14.98 29.49 -11.66
CA GLN A 325 -14.83 28.24 -10.94
C GLN A 325 -13.34 28.02 -10.71
N GLU A 326 -12.96 28.01 -9.43
CA GLU A 326 -11.59 27.73 -9.02
C GLU A 326 -11.14 26.37 -9.61
N PRO A 327 -9.91 26.29 -10.16
CA PRO A 327 -9.43 25.07 -10.78
C PRO A 327 -9.33 23.96 -9.73
N ILE A 328 -9.99 22.84 -10.00
CA ILE A 328 -9.94 21.67 -9.11
C ILE A 328 -8.47 21.17 -9.08
N PRO A 329 -7.83 21.12 -7.90
CA PRO A 329 -6.53 20.46 -7.74
C PRO A 329 -6.66 19.02 -8.24
N PHE A 330 -5.76 18.55 -9.08
CA PHE A 330 -5.79 17.15 -9.50
C PHE A 330 -4.49 16.44 -9.10
N PHE A 331 -4.63 15.20 -8.67
CA PHE A 331 -3.49 14.41 -8.24
C PHE A 331 -2.70 13.91 -9.45
N LYS A 332 -1.40 14.23 -9.48
CA LYS A 332 -0.49 13.86 -10.57
C LYS A 332 0.24 12.57 -10.21
N PHE A 333 -0.14 11.48 -10.85
CA PHE A 333 0.48 10.17 -10.65
C PHE A 333 0.60 9.40 -11.97
N CYS A 334 1.47 8.40 -12.02
CA CYS A 334 1.56 7.50 -13.16
C CYS A 334 0.36 6.56 -13.18
N TYR A 335 -0.45 6.62 -14.24
CA TYR A 335 -1.63 5.78 -14.38
C TYR A 335 -1.30 4.29 -14.24
N GLN A 336 -0.20 3.79 -14.82
CA GLN A 336 0.12 2.36 -14.75
C GLN A 336 0.61 1.91 -13.37
N CYS A 337 1.64 2.57 -12.85
CA CYS A 337 2.40 2.09 -11.69
C CYS A 337 2.10 2.85 -10.40
N GLY A 338 1.14 3.78 -10.41
CA GLY A 338 0.72 4.56 -9.24
C GLY A 338 1.73 5.60 -8.74
N ARG A 339 2.99 5.56 -9.17
CA ARG A 339 4.04 6.47 -8.69
C ARG A 339 3.73 7.94 -8.95
N SER A 340 3.87 8.75 -7.91
CA SER A 340 3.86 10.21 -7.95
C SER A 340 5.23 10.83 -7.61
N VAL A 341 6.08 10.10 -6.88
CA VAL A 341 7.41 10.56 -6.43
C VAL A 341 8.55 10.02 -7.29
N GLY A 342 9.52 10.89 -7.59
CA GLY A 342 10.75 10.50 -8.30
C GLY A 342 10.53 10.09 -9.76
N VAL A 343 9.45 10.57 -10.38
CA VAL A 343 9.09 10.29 -11.77
C VAL A 343 8.76 11.57 -12.54
N ARG A 344 9.16 11.60 -13.82
CA ARG A 344 8.70 12.64 -14.75
C ARG A 344 7.43 12.16 -15.44
N LEU A 345 6.30 12.77 -15.10
CA LEU A 345 5.01 12.45 -15.69
C LEU A 345 4.81 13.15 -17.03
N VAL A 346 4.38 12.38 -18.04
CA VAL A 346 4.07 12.88 -19.39
C VAL A 346 2.59 12.65 -19.68
N PRO A 347 1.82 13.68 -20.04
CA PRO A 347 0.40 13.55 -20.38
C PRO A 347 0.19 12.84 -21.72
N CYS A 348 -0.91 12.11 -21.82
CA CYS A 348 -1.40 11.58 -23.08
C CYS A 348 -1.76 12.74 -24.03
N THR A 349 -1.20 12.72 -25.23
CA THR A 349 -1.43 13.75 -26.25
C THR A 349 -2.86 13.78 -26.79
N ARG A 350 -3.66 12.75 -26.53
CA ARG A 350 -5.06 12.65 -26.95
C ARG A 350 -6.00 13.22 -25.88
N CYS A 351 -6.00 12.63 -24.69
CA CYS A 351 -6.97 13.01 -23.65
C CYS A 351 -6.47 14.08 -22.69
N TYR A 352 -5.17 14.35 -22.58
CA TYR A 352 -4.58 15.28 -21.59
C TYR A 352 -4.98 15.03 -20.12
N GLY A 353 -5.64 13.91 -19.80
CA GLY A 353 -6.09 13.59 -18.44
C GLY A 353 -5.37 12.41 -17.79
N ILE A 354 -4.60 11.63 -18.59
CA ILE A 354 -3.87 10.45 -18.14
C ILE A 354 -2.37 10.70 -18.28
N LEU A 355 -1.63 10.44 -17.20
CA LEU A 355 -0.19 10.67 -17.09
C LEU A 355 0.56 9.34 -17.03
N THR A 356 1.76 9.29 -17.62
CA THR A 356 2.63 8.10 -17.60
C THR A 356 4.07 8.49 -17.32
N CYS A 357 4.81 7.71 -16.53
CA CYS A 357 6.20 8.00 -16.17
C CYS A 357 7.24 7.47 -17.16
N SER A 358 6.88 6.51 -18.02
CA SER A 358 7.82 5.86 -18.95
C SER A 358 7.11 5.32 -20.20
N LYS A 359 7.89 5.02 -21.25
CA LYS A 359 7.36 4.36 -22.46
C LYS A 359 6.73 3.00 -22.12
N ALA A 360 7.35 2.22 -21.24
CA ALA A 360 6.82 0.93 -20.79
C ALA A 360 5.47 1.08 -20.07
N CYS A 361 5.34 2.04 -19.15
CA CYS A 361 4.07 2.33 -18.49
C CYS A 361 3.00 2.80 -19.48
N ARG A 362 3.38 3.57 -20.50
CA ARG A 362 2.45 4.00 -21.55
C ARG A 362 1.90 2.84 -22.37
N THR A 363 2.77 1.93 -22.81
CA THR A 363 2.37 0.77 -23.61
C THR A 363 1.47 -0.17 -22.81
N ARG A 364 1.85 -0.49 -21.57
CA ARG A 364 1.03 -1.35 -20.69
C ARG A 364 -0.32 -0.70 -20.36
N ALA A 365 -0.33 0.55 -19.94
CA ALA A 365 -1.57 1.28 -19.65
C ALA A 365 -2.54 1.28 -20.83
N TRP A 366 -2.03 1.45 -22.06
CA TRP A 366 -2.84 1.43 -23.28
C TRP A 366 -3.49 0.07 -23.54
N GLY A 367 -2.77 -1.03 -23.27
CA GLY A 367 -3.29 -2.38 -23.37
C GLY A 367 -4.38 -2.68 -22.34
N ASP A 368 -4.21 -2.19 -21.11
CA ASP A 368 -5.08 -2.57 -19.99
C ASP A 368 -6.41 -1.80 -19.97
N SER A 369 -6.37 -0.47 -19.80
CA SER A 369 -7.58 0.31 -19.49
C SER A 369 -7.57 1.73 -20.07
N HIS A 370 -6.39 2.29 -20.35
CA HIS A 370 -6.27 3.65 -20.88
C HIS A 370 -6.98 3.80 -22.22
N LYS A 371 -6.99 2.80 -23.12
CA LYS A 371 -7.71 2.91 -24.40
C LYS A 371 -9.19 3.28 -24.22
N ARG A 372 -9.85 2.69 -23.21
CA ARG A 372 -11.25 2.94 -22.86
C ARG A 372 -11.40 4.32 -22.22
N ASP A 373 -10.63 4.59 -21.18
CA ASP A 373 -10.71 5.84 -20.40
C ASP A 373 -10.34 7.07 -21.22
N CYS A 374 -9.38 6.92 -22.16
CA CYS A 374 -9.03 7.95 -23.13
C CYS A 374 -10.23 8.33 -23.99
N GLY A 375 -11.04 7.35 -24.40
CA GLY A 375 -12.27 7.57 -25.16
C GLY A 375 -13.30 8.38 -24.38
N SER A 376 -13.52 8.02 -23.10
CA SER A 376 -14.44 8.73 -22.21
C SER A 376 -14.03 10.19 -21.99
N LEU A 377 -12.75 10.45 -21.73
CA LEU A 377 -12.22 11.80 -21.58
C LEU A 377 -12.32 12.63 -22.88
N LEU A 378 -12.10 11.99 -24.04
CA LEU A 378 -12.30 12.64 -25.34
C LEU A 378 -13.78 12.96 -25.62
N ALA A 379 -14.71 12.14 -25.13
CA ALA A 379 -16.13 12.43 -25.26
C ALA A 379 -16.52 13.67 -24.45
N ILE A 380 -15.99 13.81 -23.23
CA ILE A 380 -16.14 15.03 -22.43
C ILE A 380 -15.57 16.23 -23.20
N ALA A 381 -14.35 16.11 -23.73
CA ALA A 381 -13.72 17.16 -24.54
C ALA A 381 -14.59 17.66 -25.70
N ARG A 382 -15.22 16.74 -26.43
CA ARG A 382 -16.12 17.05 -27.57
C ARG A 382 -17.40 17.76 -27.13
N LYS A 383 -17.94 17.40 -25.96
CA LYS A 383 -19.11 18.08 -25.39
C LYS A 383 -18.78 19.50 -24.90
N THR A 384 -17.55 19.71 -24.41
CA THR A 384 -17.09 21.03 -23.95
C THR A 384 -16.75 22.01 -25.08
N HIS A 385 -16.41 21.49 -26.27
CA HIS A 385 -16.20 22.28 -27.48
C HIS A 385 -17.08 21.72 -28.61
N PRO A 386 -18.37 22.09 -28.70
CA PRO A 386 -19.18 21.76 -29.86
C PRO A 386 -18.56 22.45 -31.09
N ALA A 387 -17.91 21.64 -31.93
CA ALA A 387 -17.47 21.94 -33.30
C ALA A 387 -16.98 23.37 -33.59
N GLY A 388 -15.68 23.61 -33.37
CA GLY A 388 -14.92 24.66 -34.04
C GLY A 388 -13.68 24.06 -34.71
N ARG A 389 -13.85 23.61 -35.97
CA ARG A 389 -12.83 23.06 -36.89
C ARG A 389 -12.24 21.69 -36.56
N THR A 390 -12.61 20.73 -37.41
CA THR A 390 -11.84 19.53 -37.72
C THR A 390 -10.40 19.93 -38.13
N PRO A 391 -9.34 19.30 -37.61
CA PRO A 391 -8.06 19.32 -38.28
C PRO A 391 -8.18 18.40 -39.49
N ASN A 392 -8.26 19.01 -40.66
CA ASN A 392 -8.21 18.33 -41.94
C ASN A 392 -6.85 17.63 -42.05
N PHE A 393 -6.79 16.32 -41.80
CA PHE A 393 -5.63 15.51 -42.20
C PHE A 393 -5.71 15.33 -43.72
N GLN A 394 -5.27 16.35 -44.45
CA GLN A 394 -4.94 16.21 -45.86
C GLN A 394 -3.78 15.22 -45.95
N LYS A 395 -4.10 14.01 -46.43
CA LYS A 395 -3.13 13.08 -47.00
C LYS A 395 -2.38 13.81 -48.12
N THR A 396 -1.12 14.16 -47.90
CA THR A 396 -0.22 14.46 -49.01
C THR A 396 0.27 13.14 -49.59
N SER A 397 -0.47 12.63 -50.57
CA SER A 397 0.05 11.71 -51.57
C SER A 397 0.68 12.56 -52.69
N LYS A 398 1.97 12.39 -52.96
CA LYS A 398 2.55 12.62 -54.28
C LYS A 398 3.39 11.39 -54.66
N HIS A 399 2.96 10.82 -55.79
CA HIS A 399 3.55 9.82 -56.68
C HIS A 399 5.08 9.99 -56.90
N LEU A 400 5.87 9.02 -57.37
CA LEU A 400 5.73 8.05 -58.48
C LEU A 400 6.40 6.72 -58.07
N GLY A 401 6.03 5.51 -58.51
CA GLY A 401 5.36 5.08 -59.73
C GLY A 401 6.31 4.19 -60.54
N LYS A 402 6.02 2.88 -60.63
CA LYS A 402 6.19 2.06 -61.86
C LYS A 402 5.51 0.70 -61.70
N GLU A 403 4.52 0.49 -62.55
CA GLU A 403 3.72 -0.71 -62.74
C GLU A 403 4.54 -1.83 -63.41
N ALA A 404 4.21 -3.08 -63.08
CA ALA A 404 4.24 -4.18 -64.05
C ALA A 404 3.20 -5.23 -63.63
N SER A 405 2.13 -5.29 -64.43
CA SER A 405 1.00 -6.21 -64.33
C SER A 405 1.40 -7.67 -64.46
N ARG A 406 0.82 -8.57 -63.66
CA ARG A 406 0.57 -9.97 -64.04
C ARG A 406 -0.60 -10.57 -63.24
N LYS A 407 -1.44 -11.31 -63.98
CA LYS A 407 -2.77 -11.88 -63.69
C LYS A 407 -2.78 -12.97 -62.58
N PRO A 408 -3.95 -13.36 -62.06
CA PRO A 408 -4.09 -14.18 -60.85
C PRO A 408 -4.03 -15.68 -61.15
N GLU A 409 -3.41 -16.46 -60.25
CA GLU A 409 -3.49 -17.93 -60.25
C GLU A 409 -3.77 -18.48 -58.83
N ALA A 410 -4.60 -19.53 -58.81
CA ALA A 410 -5.29 -20.13 -57.67
C ALA A 410 -4.40 -21.07 -56.81
N PRO A 411 -4.88 -21.56 -55.64
CA PRO A 411 -4.03 -22.10 -54.58
C PRO A 411 -3.69 -23.59 -54.79
N LYS A 412 -2.52 -24.02 -54.31
CA LYS A 412 -2.10 -25.44 -54.26
C LYS A 412 -1.66 -25.87 -52.84
N PRO A 413 -1.77 -27.18 -52.52
CA PRO A 413 -2.11 -27.71 -51.18
C PRO A 413 -0.88 -28.21 -50.38
N PRO A 414 -1.03 -28.75 -49.14
CA PRO A 414 0.06 -28.88 -48.18
C PRO A 414 0.94 -30.11 -48.45
N ARG A 415 2.24 -30.00 -48.18
CA ARG A 415 3.18 -31.11 -48.30
C ARG A 415 3.18 -31.99 -47.04
N ARG A 416 2.99 -33.28 -47.30
CA ARG A 416 2.94 -34.42 -46.37
C ARG A 416 4.26 -34.66 -45.62
N LEU A 417 4.08 -35.09 -44.38
CA LEU A 417 5.02 -35.89 -43.58
C LEU A 417 5.46 -37.16 -44.33
N LYS A 418 6.72 -37.53 -44.18
CA LYS A 418 7.20 -38.91 -44.31
C LYS A 418 7.80 -39.32 -42.97
N GLY A 419 7.25 -40.38 -42.39
CA GLY A 419 7.83 -41.11 -41.27
C GLY A 419 8.48 -42.42 -41.71
N PHE A 420 8.91 -43.16 -40.68
CA PHE A 420 9.42 -44.54 -40.62
C PHE A 420 10.93 -44.71 -40.92
N PHE A 421 11.72 -45.48 -40.17
CA PHE A 421 11.45 -46.73 -39.45
C PHE A 421 12.28 -46.93 -38.16
N TYR A 422 11.81 -47.89 -37.36
CA TYR A 422 12.20 -48.47 -36.06
C TYR A 422 13.67 -48.92 -35.87
N SER A 423 14.13 -48.92 -34.61
CA SER A 423 14.65 -50.15 -33.97
C SER A 423 14.56 -50.06 -32.44
N THR A 424 13.96 -51.09 -31.89
CA THR A 424 13.86 -51.53 -30.49
C THR A 424 15.22 -51.86 -29.87
N TYR A 425 15.40 -51.67 -28.56
CA TYR A 425 15.93 -52.69 -27.63
C TYR A 425 15.70 -52.27 -26.17
N SER A 426 15.57 -53.27 -25.32
CA SER A 426 14.77 -53.34 -24.10
C SER A 426 15.56 -53.13 -22.81
N HIS A 427 14.81 -52.93 -21.72
CA HIS A 427 15.04 -53.34 -20.32
C HIS A 427 16.41 -53.92 -19.95
N GLU A 428 17.07 -53.31 -18.96
CA GLU A 428 17.15 -53.79 -17.56
C GLU A 428 17.39 -52.61 -16.61
#